data_AF-A0A167JKR0-F1
#
_entry.id   AF-A0A167JKR0-F1
#
_cell.length_a   1.000
_cell.length_b   1.000
_cell.length_c   1.000
_cell.angle_alpha   90.00
_cell.angle_beta   90.00
_cell.angle_gamma   90.00
#
_symmetry.space_group_name_H-M   'P 1'
#
loop_
_entity.id
_entity.type
_entity.pdbx_description
1 polymer ?
#
loop_
_entity_poly.entity_id
_entity_poly.type
_entity_poly.pdbx_seq_one_letter_code
_entity_poly.pdbx_strand_id
1 'polypeptide(L)'
;VCPHCNGPWYQRERGTISPVQTNQVVPLSEQLRFKLAYPEERAKITYGMEVLAGGQSNVHKDILDGDGIHRLLAGGIVGQGDMVVSMFVDQFNPFKDAAMSASIIHVINMNINPAERYKKGNMMQLAIIPGPKHPKNIASFVEPILADLRALQTSGVKCWDGDQ
;
A
#
# COMPACT_ATOMS: atom_id res chain seq x y z
N VAL A 1 -14.29 -24.89 -5.51
CA VAL A 1 -14.01 -25.37 -4.13
C VAL A 1 -12.65 -24.84 -3.67
N CYS A 2 -12.46 -24.59 -2.38
CA CYS A 2 -11.22 -24.06 -1.82
C CYS A 2 -10.09 -25.09 -1.91
N PRO A 3 -8.90 -24.74 -2.44
CA PRO A 3 -7.81 -25.71 -2.61
C PRO A 3 -7.22 -26.22 -1.29
N HIS A 4 -7.50 -25.58 -0.15
CA HIS A 4 -6.91 -25.93 1.15
C HIS A 4 -7.82 -26.72 2.09
N CYS A 5 -9.14 -26.66 1.91
CA CYS A 5 -10.11 -27.37 2.76
C CYS A 5 -11.21 -28.06 1.97
N ASN A 6 -11.19 -27.95 0.64
CA ASN A 6 -12.22 -28.43 -0.27
C ASN A 6 -13.64 -27.88 -0.01
N GLY A 7 -13.76 -26.85 0.84
CA GLY A 7 -15.03 -26.19 1.14
C GLY A 7 -15.57 -25.37 -0.03
N PRO A 8 -16.87 -25.05 -0.04
CA PRO A 8 -17.44 -24.18 -1.06
C PRO A 8 -16.95 -22.73 -0.88
N TRP A 9 -16.84 -21.99 -1.98
CA TRP A 9 -16.55 -20.54 -1.94
C TRP A 9 -17.79 -19.71 -1.64
N TYR A 10 -18.96 -20.25 -1.97
CA TYR A 10 -20.25 -19.61 -1.79
C TYR A 10 -21.18 -20.53 -1.01
N GLN A 11 -21.96 -19.97 -0.11
CA GLN A 11 -23.03 -20.64 0.59
C GLN A 11 -24.38 -20.21 0.05
N ARG A 12 -25.36 -21.10 0.13
CA ARG A 12 -26.73 -20.83 -0.30
C ARG A 12 -27.67 -20.90 0.89
N GLU A 13 -28.26 -19.77 1.25
CA GLU A 13 -29.26 -19.68 2.32
C GLU A 13 -30.54 -19.05 1.76
N ARG A 14 -31.68 -19.74 1.93
CA ARG A 14 -33.01 -19.27 1.51
C ARG A 14 -33.07 -18.78 0.04
N GLY A 15 -32.31 -19.42 -0.84
CA GLY A 15 -32.26 -19.08 -2.26
C GLY A 15 -31.18 -18.07 -2.66
N THR A 16 -30.63 -17.32 -1.69
CA THR A 16 -29.56 -16.34 -1.92
C THR A 16 -28.18 -17.02 -1.91
N ILE A 17 -27.33 -16.66 -2.87
CA ILE A 17 -25.94 -17.12 -2.95
C ILE A 17 -25.04 -16.00 -2.42
N SER A 18 -24.26 -16.28 -1.37
CA SER A 18 -23.32 -15.33 -0.77
C SER A 18 -21.93 -15.95 -0.61
N PRO A 19 -20.85 -15.17 -0.70
CA PRO A 19 -19.50 -15.66 -0.43
C PRO A 19 -19.39 -16.11 1.04
N VAL A 20 -18.65 -17.20 1.28
CA VAL A 20 -18.41 -17.74 2.62
C VAL A 20 -17.57 -16.79 3.48
N GLN A 21 -16.69 -16.02 2.85
CA GLN A 21 -15.87 -15.01 3.51
C GLN A 21 -15.59 -13.86 2.55
N THR A 22 -15.62 -12.63 3.08
CA THR A 22 -15.23 -11.42 2.36
C THR A 22 -14.14 -10.69 3.13
N ASN A 23 -13.40 -9.84 2.43
CA ASN A 23 -12.46 -8.92 3.04
C ASN A 23 -12.70 -7.52 2.47
N GLN A 24 -12.47 -6.50 3.29
CA GLN A 24 -12.52 -5.11 2.84
C GLN A 24 -11.11 -4.66 2.45
N VAL A 25 -11.03 -4.04 1.28
CA VAL A 25 -9.81 -3.40 0.78
C VAL A 25 -10.16 -1.95 0.49
N VAL A 26 -9.38 -1.02 1.05
CA VAL A 26 -9.44 0.40 0.72
C VAL A 26 -8.37 0.64 -0.35
N PRO A 27 -8.74 0.94 -1.61
CA PRO A 27 -7.77 1.12 -2.69
C PRO A 27 -6.73 2.19 -2.36
N LEU A 28 -5.47 1.91 -2.68
CA LEU A 28 -4.39 2.89 -2.55
C LEU A 28 -4.63 4.07 -3.49
N SER A 29 -5.16 3.82 -4.69
CA SER A 29 -5.47 4.87 -5.66
C SER A 29 -6.44 5.92 -5.13
N GLU A 30 -7.47 5.49 -4.40
CA GLU A 30 -8.44 6.37 -3.75
C GLU A 30 -7.79 7.15 -2.61
N GLN A 31 -7.02 6.49 -1.74
CA GLN A 31 -6.31 7.14 -0.65
C GLN A 31 -5.30 8.19 -1.15
N LEU A 32 -4.53 7.86 -2.19
CA LEU A 32 -3.60 8.79 -2.82
C LEU A 32 -4.34 9.97 -3.46
N ARG A 33 -5.45 9.73 -4.17
CA ARG A 33 -6.26 10.80 -4.76
C ARG A 33 -6.76 11.76 -3.69
N PHE A 34 -7.26 11.26 -2.57
CA PHE A 34 -7.68 12.09 -1.45
C PHE A 34 -6.52 12.89 -0.87
N LYS A 35 -5.38 12.25 -0.60
CA LYS A 35 -4.20 12.94 -0.08
C LYS A 35 -3.70 14.03 -1.03
N LEU A 36 -3.57 13.71 -2.31
CA LEU A 36 -3.08 14.64 -3.33
C LEU A 36 -4.06 15.79 -3.61
N ALA A 37 -5.32 15.70 -3.18
CA ALA A 37 -6.24 16.84 -3.26
C ALA A 37 -5.87 17.99 -2.30
N TYR A 38 -5.12 17.72 -1.23
CA TYR A 38 -4.74 18.71 -0.22
C TYR A 38 -3.32 19.25 -0.47
N PRO A 39 -3.11 20.57 -0.60
CA PRO A 39 -1.80 21.17 -0.81
C PRO A 39 -0.76 20.78 0.25
N GLU A 40 -1.15 20.74 1.54
CA GLU A 40 -0.21 20.37 2.61
C GLU A 40 0.28 18.92 2.51
N GLU A 41 -0.57 18.00 2.05
CA GLU A 41 -0.20 16.60 1.86
C GLU A 41 0.66 16.43 0.59
N ARG A 42 0.36 17.18 -0.48
CA ARG A 42 1.20 17.22 -1.70
C ARG A 42 2.61 17.72 -1.39
N ALA A 43 2.73 18.78 -0.59
CA ALA A 43 4.02 19.38 -0.25
C ALA A 43 4.99 18.39 0.44
N LYS A 44 4.46 17.40 1.17
CA LYS A 44 5.29 16.37 1.81
C LYS A 44 6.02 15.47 0.81
N ILE A 45 5.47 15.28 -0.40
CA ILE A 45 6.01 14.40 -1.45
C ILE A 45 7.20 15.05 -2.15
N THR A 46 7.29 16.38 -2.12
CA THR A 46 8.40 17.14 -2.72
C THR A 46 9.75 16.71 -2.17
N TYR A 47 9.84 16.31 -0.89
CA TYR A 47 11.05 15.73 -0.31
C TYR A 47 11.61 14.58 -1.17
N GLY A 48 10.77 13.61 -1.53
CA GLY A 48 11.20 12.49 -2.35
C GLY A 48 11.64 12.90 -3.75
N MET A 49 10.93 13.86 -4.37
CA MET A 49 11.33 14.39 -5.67
C MET A 49 12.72 15.03 -5.63
N GLU A 50 13.00 15.83 -4.58
CA GLU A 50 14.30 16.45 -4.37
C GLU A 50 15.40 15.41 -4.16
N VAL A 51 15.13 14.36 -3.39
CA VAL A 51 16.09 13.26 -3.16
C VAL A 51 16.35 12.47 -4.44
N LEU A 52 15.30 12.16 -5.23
CA LEU A 52 15.43 11.43 -6.50
C LEU A 52 16.11 12.27 -7.59
N ALA A 53 15.97 13.59 -7.56
CA ALA A 53 16.71 14.51 -8.41
C ALA A 53 18.15 14.71 -7.95
N GLY A 54 18.42 14.45 -6.66
CA GLY A 54 19.75 14.40 -6.08
C GLY A 54 20.60 13.33 -6.76
N GLY A 55 21.77 13.72 -7.25
CA GLY A 55 22.74 12.78 -7.82
C GLY A 55 23.23 11.76 -6.79
N GLN A 56 23.88 10.70 -7.27
CA GLN A 56 24.40 9.66 -6.40
C GLN A 56 25.48 10.21 -5.46
N SER A 57 25.34 9.88 -4.18
CA SER A 57 26.24 10.28 -3.09
C SER A 57 26.80 9.02 -2.42
N ASN A 58 28.04 9.08 -1.92
CA ASN A 58 28.64 7.99 -1.13
C ASN A 58 28.07 7.89 0.30
N VAL A 59 27.14 8.76 0.65
CA VAL A 59 26.44 8.78 1.94
C VAL A 59 24.95 8.64 1.68
N HIS A 60 24.38 7.51 2.10
CA HIS A 60 22.95 7.25 2.06
C HIS A 60 22.28 7.76 3.35
N LYS A 61 21.30 8.64 3.21
CA LYS A 61 20.53 9.22 4.31
C LYS A 61 19.10 8.69 4.37
N ASP A 62 18.60 8.13 3.27
CA ASP A 62 17.25 7.58 3.12
C ASP A 62 17.29 6.26 2.32
N ILE A 63 16.15 5.59 2.16
CA ILE A 63 16.02 4.54 1.16
C ILE A 63 16.07 5.11 -0.26
N LEU A 64 15.62 6.36 -0.45
CA LEU A 64 15.49 6.99 -1.77
C LEU A 64 16.83 7.37 -2.41
N ASP A 65 17.87 7.62 -1.62
CA ASP A 65 19.23 7.86 -2.11
C ASP A 65 20.12 6.60 -2.07
N GLY A 66 19.50 5.43 -1.85
CA GLY A 66 20.17 4.14 -1.88
C GLY A 66 20.49 3.66 -3.30
N ASP A 67 21.55 2.87 -3.44
CA ASP A 67 21.98 2.30 -4.73
C ASP A 67 20.88 1.49 -5.46
N GLY A 68 19.93 0.93 -4.71
CA GLY A 68 18.76 0.27 -5.30
C GLY A 68 17.91 1.22 -6.14
N ILE A 69 17.57 2.38 -5.59
CA ILE A 69 16.76 3.39 -6.28
C ILE A 69 17.54 4.05 -7.42
N HIS A 70 18.83 4.35 -7.23
CA HIS A 70 19.67 4.86 -8.30
C HIS A 70 19.76 3.91 -9.50
N ARG A 71 19.84 2.59 -9.27
CA ARG A 71 19.78 1.61 -10.36
C ARG A 71 18.44 1.63 -11.09
N LEU A 72 17.32 1.80 -10.37
CA LEU A 72 15.99 1.89 -10.98
C LEU A 72 15.80 3.18 -11.78
N LEU A 73 16.34 4.31 -11.29
CA LEU A 73 16.39 5.59 -12.01
C LEU A 73 17.23 5.47 -13.29
N ALA A 74 18.44 4.93 -13.19
CA ALA A 74 19.33 4.73 -14.34
C ALA A 74 18.73 3.77 -15.39
N GLY A 75 17.93 2.79 -14.96
CA GLY A 75 17.20 1.88 -15.82
C GLY A 75 15.89 2.45 -16.40
N GLY A 76 15.50 3.68 -16.04
CA GLY A 76 14.23 4.29 -16.47
C GLY A 76 12.98 3.58 -15.92
N ILE A 77 13.13 2.78 -14.86
CA ILE A 77 12.02 2.08 -14.20
C ILE A 77 11.28 3.03 -13.24
N VAL A 78 12.03 3.93 -12.61
CA VAL A 78 11.51 5.01 -11.75
C VAL A 78 11.92 6.34 -12.39
N GLY A 79 10.99 7.28 -12.48
CA GLY A 79 11.22 8.67 -12.87
C GLY A 79 11.31 9.60 -11.67
N GLN A 80 11.83 10.82 -11.88
CA GLN A 80 11.94 11.84 -10.83
C GLN A 80 10.57 12.31 -10.29
N GLY A 81 9.51 12.19 -11.10
CA GLY A 81 8.13 12.50 -10.72
C GLY A 81 7.36 11.34 -10.10
N ASP A 82 7.97 10.16 -9.99
CA ASP A 82 7.28 8.97 -9.50
C ASP A 82 7.21 8.94 -7.97
N MET A 83 6.13 8.36 -7.47
CA MET A 83 6.01 8.02 -6.05
C MET A 83 6.50 6.60 -5.82
N VAL A 84 7.47 6.47 -4.91
CA VAL A 84 7.97 5.19 -4.42
C VAL A 84 7.21 4.84 -3.16
N VAL A 85 6.62 3.64 -3.13
CA VAL A 85 5.86 3.15 -1.99
C VAL A 85 6.42 1.83 -1.47
N SER A 86 6.36 1.62 -0.16
CA SER A 86 6.69 0.34 0.47
C SER A 86 5.43 -0.26 1.09
N MET A 87 5.15 -1.53 0.77
CA MET A 87 4.01 -2.27 1.31
C MET A 87 4.47 -3.24 2.40
N PHE A 88 3.71 -3.32 3.48
CA PHE A 88 3.98 -4.14 4.65
C PHE A 88 2.76 -4.98 5.01
N VAL A 89 3.01 -6.17 5.58
CA VAL A 89 1.98 -7.08 6.09
C VAL A 89 2.36 -7.43 7.52
N ASP A 90 1.70 -6.82 8.49
CA ASP A 90 2.03 -6.99 9.91
C ASP A 90 0.94 -7.77 10.63
N GLN A 91 1.32 -8.77 11.41
CA GLN A 91 0.41 -9.47 12.31
C GLN A 91 0.50 -8.90 13.73
N PHE A 92 -0.65 -8.70 14.36
CA PHE A 92 -0.75 -8.20 15.73
C PHE A 92 -1.91 -8.85 16.49
N ASN A 93 -1.87 -8.77 17.82
CA ASN A 93 -2.98 -9.19 18.68
C ASN A 93 -3.67 -7.93 19.23
N PRO A 94 -4.92 -7.64 18.83
CA PRO A 94 -5.61 -6.42 19.26
C PRO A 94 -5.98 -6.42 20.75
N PHE A 95 -6.06 -7.59 21.39
CA PHE A 95 -6.49 -7.74 22.78
C PHE A 95 -5.46 -8.54 23.58
N LYS A 96 -5.23 -8.12 24.84
CA LYS A 96 -4.41 -8.89 25.80
C LYS A 96 -5.12 -10.21 26.11
N ASP A 97 -4.36 -11.30 26.12
CA ASP A 97 -4.80 -12.65 26.50
C ASP A 97 -5.94 -13.26 25.65
N ALA A 98 -6.24 -12.69 24.48
CA ALA A 98 -7.17 -13.27 23.53
C ALA A 98 -6.44 -14.19 22.54
N ALA A 99 -7.06 -15.32 22.19
CA ALA A 99 -6.64 -16.15 21.05
C ALA A 99 -6.91 -15.47 19.68
N MET A 100 -7.14 -14.15 19.67
CA MET A 100 -7.43 -13.37 18.47
C MET A 100 -6.17 -12.67 17.97
N SER A 101 -5.86 -12.90 16.69
CA SER A 101 -4.87 -12.11 15.94
C SER A 101 -5.57 -11.37 14.80
N ALA A 102 -4.91 -10.35 14.26
CA ALA A 102 -5.27 -9.72 13.00
C ALA A 102 -4.00 -9.44 12.20
N SER A 103 -4.10 -9.40 10.89
CA SER A 103 -3.02 -8.91 10.02
C SER A 103 -3.46 -7.63 9.33
N ILE A 104 -2.59 -6.64 9.25
CA ILE A 104 -2.83 -5.40 8.53
C ILE A 104 -1.93 -5.33 7.31
N ILE A 105 -2.51 -5.02 6.16
CA ILE A 105 -1.76 -4.64 4.96
C ILE A 105 -1.78 -3.13 4.90
N HIS A 106 -0.60 -2.51 4.86
CA HIS A 106 -0.48 -1.06 4.79
C HIS A 106 0.67 -0.64 3.89
N VAL A 107 0.62 0.61 3.44
CA VAL A 107 1.58 1.21 2.53
C VAL A 107 2.13 2.51 3.13
N ILE A 108 3.43 2.69 2.98
CA ILE A 108 4.16 3.90 3.33
C ILE A 108 4.60 4.58 2.04
N ASN A 109 4.29 5.87 1.91
CA ASN A 109 4.83 6.70 0.84
C ASN A 109 6.26 7.12 1.21
N MET A 110 7.24 6.63 0.45
CA MET A 110 8.66 6.87 0.71
C MET A 110 9.09 8.27 0.29
N ASN A 111 8.29 8.98 -0.51
CA ASN A 111 8.58 10.37 -0.88
C ASN A 111 8.32 11.36 0.26
N ILE A 112 7.70 10.94 1.37
CA ILE A 112 7.53 11.77 2.57
C ILE A 112 8.80 11.67 3.42
N ASN A 113 9.27 12.75 4.04
CA ASN A 113 10.46 12.73 4.91
C ASN A 113 10.40 11.60 5.98
N PRO A 114 11.50 10.88 6.30
CA PRO A 114 11.53 9.81 7.31
C PRO A 114 10.99 10.21 8.68
N ALA A 115 11.21 11.47 9.08
CA ALA A 115 10.72 12.00 10.35
C ALA A 115 9.19 12.08 10.41
N GLU A 116 8.51 11.98 9.26
CA GLU A 116 7.07 12.15 9.13
C GLU A 116 6.34 10.95 8.54
N ARG A 117 6.96 10.15 7.66
CA ARG A 117 6.28 9.11 6.88
C ARG A 117 5.60 8.03 7.74
N TYR A 118 6.10 7.79 8.96
CA TYR A 118 5.55 6.83 9.91
C TYR A 118 4.56 7.42 10.93
N LYS A 119 4.24 8.72 10.83
CA LYS A 119 3.17 9.32 11.65
C LYS A 119 1.81 8.80 11.16
N LYS A 120 0.85 8.64 12.09
CA LYS A 120 -0.48 8.05 11.84
C LYS A 120 -1.20 8.60 10.59
N GLY A 121 -1.07 9.90 10.31
CA GLY A 121 -1.72 10.52 9.14
C GLY A 121 -1.09 10.17 7.79
N ASN A 122 0.15 9.69 7.76
CA ASN A 122 0.91 9.39 6.54
C ASN A 122 0.98 7.88 6.21
N MET A 123 0.61 7.03 7.16
CA MET A 123 0.46 5.59 6.95
C MET A 123 -0.89 5.27 6.28
N MET A 124 -0.88 4.65 5.10
CA MET A 124 -2.09 4.28 4.36
C MET A 124 -2.46 2.82 4.65
N GLN A 125 -3.61 2.60 5.25
CA GLN A 125 -4.08 1.24 5.59
C GLN A 125 -4.93 0.70 4.44
N LEU A 126 -4.57 -0.47 3.92
CA LEU A 126 -5.25 -1.06 2.76
C LEU A 126 -6.25 -2.13 3.16
N ALA A 127 -5.91 -3.01 4.10
CA ALA A 127 -6.78 -4.10 4.51
C ALA A 127 -6.48 -4.56 5.94
N ILE A 128 -7.52 -5.06 6.62
CA ILE A 128 -7.39 -5.77 7.90
C ILE A 128 -7.94 -7.18 7.70
N ILE A 129 -7.09 -8.17 7.89
CA ILE A 129 -7.41 -9.59 7.78
C ILE A 129 -7.66 -10.11 9.20
N PRO A 130 -8.90 -10.50 9.53
CA PRO A 130 -9.19 -11.07 10.84
C PRO A 130 -8.56 -12.46 10.97
N GLY A 131 -7.95 -12.73 12.13
CA GLY A 131 -7.50 -14.06 12.53
C GLY A 131 -8.65 -14.93 13.04
N PRO A 132 -8.38 -15.99 13.83
CA PRO A 132 -7.20 -16.20 14.69
C PRO A 132 -6.02 -16.93 14.03
N LYS A 133 -6.19 -17.42 12.81
CA LYS A 133 -5.14 -18.11 12.06
C LYS A 133 -4.63 -17.22 10.95
N HIS A 134 -3.33 -17.27 10.69
CA HIS A 134 -2.75 -16.64 9.51
C HIS A 134 -3.48 -17.14 8.26
N PRO A 135 -3.79 -16.26 7.29
CA PRO A 135 -4.43 -16.69 6.05
C PRO A 135 -3.58 -17.78 5.37
N LYS A 136 -4.21 -18.90 5.01
CA LYS A 136 -3.54 -20.00 4.30
C LYS A 136 -3.04 -19.58 2.93
N ASN A 137 -3.73 -18.63 2.32
CA ASN A 137 -3.36 -18.01 1.06
C ASN A 137 -3.32 -16.49 1.27
N ILE A 138 -2.15 -15.94 1.63
CA ILE A 138 -1.98 -14.49 1.74
C ILE A 138 -2.11 -13.81 0.36
N ALA A 139 -1.76 -14.50 -0.73
CA ALA A 139 -1.78 -13.94 -2.07
C ALA A 139 -3.19 -13.50 -2.48
N SER A 140 -4.25 -14.23 -2.07
CA SER A 140 -5.63 -13.81 -2.38
C SER A 140 -6.03 -12.48 -1.72
N PHE A 141 -5.39 -12.09 -0.63
CA PHE A 141 -5.62 -10.78 0.01
C PHE A 141 -4.79 -9.66 -0.62
N VAL A 142 -3.60 -10.01 -1.13
CA VAL A 142 -2.65 -9.08 -1.75
C VAL A 142 -2.97 -8.82 -3.22
N GLU A 143 -3.57 -9.77 -3.92
CA GLU A 143 -3.93 -9.67 -5.34
C GLU A 143 -4.79 -8.45 -5.71
N PRO A 144 -5.88 -8.11 -5.00
CA PRO A 144 -6.63 -6.88 -5.30
C PRO A 144 -5.80 -5.61 -5.10
N ILE A 145 -4.87 -5.62 -4.13
CA ILE A 145 -3.96 -4.50 -3.87
C ILE A 145 -2.92 -4.39 -4.99
N LEU A 146 -2.37 -5.50 -5.46
CA LEU A 146 -1.45 -5.52 -6.60
C LEU A 146 -2.13 -5.07 -7.89
N ALA A 147 -3.40 -5.42 -8.10
CA ALA A 147 -4.18 -4.94 -9.24
C ALA A 147 -4.30 -3.41 -9.23
N ASP A 148 -4.58 -2.82 -8.05
CA ASP A 148 -4.63 -1.36 -7.87
C ASP A 148 -3.25 -0.70 -8.08
N LEU A 149 -2.18 -1.28 -7.53
CA LEU A 149 -0.81 -0.81 -7.77
C LEU A 149 -0.41 -0.84 -9.25
N ARG A 150 -0.79 -1.89 -9.99
CA ARG A 150 -0.54 -1.99 -11.45
C ARG A 150 -1.32 -0.93 -12.22
N ALA A 151 -2.57 -0.69 -11.82
CA ALA A 151 -3.40 0.35 -12.42
C ALA A 151 -2.77 1.74 -12.20
N LEU A 152 -2.27 2.01 -10.99
CA LEU A 152 -1.52 3.21 -10.65
C LEU A 152 -0.22 3.36 -11.43
N GLN A 153 0.56 2.28 -11.56
CA GLN A 153 1.80 2.30 -12.35
C GLN A 153 1.52 2.63 -13.82
N THR A 154 0.38 2.19 -14.37
CA THR A 154 0.04 2.41 -15.78
C THR A 154 -0.61 3.76 -16.03
N SER A 155 -1.50 4.19 -15.13
CA SER A 155 -2.40 5.34 -15.36
C SER A 155 -2.06 6.57 -14.54
N GLY A 156 -1.12 6.44 -13.59
CA GLY A 156 -0.85 7.46 -12.58
C GLY A 156 -2.03 7.68 -11.62
N VAL A 157 -1.89 8.67 -10.74
CA VAL A 157 -3.01 9.17 -9.94
C VAL A 157 -3.62 10.37 -10.63
N LYS A 158 -4.91 10.32 -10.94
CA LYS A 158 -5.65 11.47 -11.46
C LYS A 158 -5.99 12.42 -10.32
N CYS A 159 -5.18 13.46 -10.15
CA CYS A 159 -5.47 14.59 -9.28
C CYS A 159 -5.87 15.82 -10.11
N TRP A 160 -6.73 16.67 -9.56
CA TRP A 160 -7.02 17.98 -10.14
C TRP A 160 -5.86 18.91 -9.79
N ASP A 161 -5.23 19.51 -10.80
CA ASP A 161 -4.30 20.62 -10.62
C ASP A 161 -5.13 21.90 -10.53
N GLY A 162 -5.15 22.53 -9.36
CA GLY A 162 -5.93 23.75 -9.14
C GLY A 162 -5.37 25.01 -9.80
N ASP A 163 -4.60 24.85 -10.88
CA ASP A 163 -3.95 25.92 -11.63
C ASP A 163 -4.70 26.21 -12.96
N GLN A 164 -6.04 26.15 -12.94
CA GLN A 164 -6.91 26.68 -14.01
C GLN A 164 -7.69 27.91 -13.54
#